data_AF-A0A1H3KR20-F1
#
_entry.id   AF-A0A1H3KR20-F1
#
_cell.length_a   1.000
_cell.length_b   1.000
_cell.length_c   1.000
_cell.angle_alpha   90.00
_cell.angle_beta   90.00
_cell.angle_gamma   90.00
#
_symmetry.space_group_name_H-M   'P 1'
#
loop_
_entity.id
_entity.type
_entity.pdbx_description
1 polymer ?
#
loop_
_entity_poly.entity_id
_entity_poly.type
_entity_poly.pdbx_seq_one_letter_code
_entity_poly.pdbx_strand_id
1 'polypeptide(L)'
;MVQRSKEDFKALFTQFLKDVRDGKISSRAYTDDVIEYAKDLVASVGVGDDFCDKYDLADAFDEVEEDVSEEEESDEDEESDDNERIRPRTMIGRNADVEHALVQVKNQKLEALYASCCDLSLSRHTPLITVGFWSILEALASLHARGDAKFQDYFGKDRLRSLGFTDKRERDDVWEALQNISRKGNATKHSPRAAHFDGSQLANDVDVIAPFLKAVCDEISTRP
;
A
#
# COMPACT_ATOMS: atom_id res chain seq x y z
N MET A 1 13.67 -7.94 -27.05
CA MET A 1 14.59 -7.82 -28.19
C MET A 1 14.07 -6.74 -29.12
N VAL A 2 14.87 -5.68 -29.31
CA VAL A 2 14.55 -4.53 -30.17
C VAL A 2 15.32 -4.67 -31.48
N GLN A 3 14.72 -4.26 -32.61
CA GLN A 3 15.32 -4.33 -33.96
C GLN A 3 15.36 -2.96 -34.66
N ARG A 4 15.36 -1.89 -33.89
CA ARG A 4 15.46 -0.50 -34.36
C ARG A 4 16.70 0.12 -33.74
N SER A 5 17.28 1.13 -34.40
CA SER A 5 18.41 1.84 -33.82
C SER A 5 18.05 2.41 -32.44
N LYS A 6 19.05 2.59 -31.57
CA LYS A 6 18.82 3.08 -30.21
C LYS A 6 18.24 4.50 -30.21
N GLU A 7 18.70 5.34 -31.12
CA GLU A 7 18.20 6.71 -31.33
C GLU A 7 16.72 6.72 -31.71
N ASP A 8 16.33 5.84 -32.62
CA ASP A 8 14.93 5.69 -33.05
C ASP A 8 14.03 5.16 -31.94
N PHE A 9 14.51 4.19 -31.18
CA PHE A 9 13.79 3.65 -30.03
C PHE A 9 13.57 4.73 -28.96
N LYS A 10 14.62 5.49 -28.64
CA LYS A 10 14.55 6.61 -27.70
C LYS A 10 13.54 7.66 -28.16
N ALA A 11 13.61 8.10 -29.41
CA ALA A 11 12.71 9.12 -29.94
C ALA A 11 11.23 8.68 -29.89
N LEU A 12 10.93 7.42 -30.26
CA LEU A 12 9.58 6.86 -30.17
C LEU A 12 9.11 6.75 -28.72
N PHE A 13 9.98 6.31 -27.81
CA PHE A 13 9.64 6.11 -26.41
C PHE A 13 9.41 7.43 -25.68
N THR A 14 10.24 8.44 -25.93
CA THR A 14 10.05 9.79 -25.40
C THR A 14 8.75 10.41 -25.89
N GLN A 15 8.42 10.27 -27.19
CA GLN A 15 7.15 10.78 -27.73
C GLN A 15 5.94 10.03 -27.16
N PHE A 16 6.06 8.71 -26.98
CA PHE A 16 5.04 7.90 -26.31
C PHE A 16 4.78 8.35 -24.87
N LEU A 17 5.83 8.57 -24.07
CA LEU A 17 5.68 9.06 -22.69
C LEU A 17 5.04 10.44 -22.64
N LYS A 18 5.38 11.35 -23.57
CA LYS A 18 4.73 12.65 -23.71
C LYS A 18 3.23 12.50 -24.00
N ASP A 19 2.85 11.63 -24.95
CA ASP A 19 1.45 11.41 -25.30
C ASP A 19 0.64 10.71 -24.19
N VAL A 20 1.28 9.86 -23.38
CA VAL A 20 0.69 9.27 -22.16
C VAL A 20 0.46 10.34 -21.10
N ARG A 21 1.44 11.24 -20.88
CA ARG A 21 1.33 12.35 -19.94
C ARG A 21 0.21 13.31 -20.34
N ASP A 22 0.11 13.62 -21.63
CA ASP A 22 -0.90 14.52 -22.19
C ASP A 22 -2.29 13.86 -22.31
N GLY A 23 -2.42 12.58 -21.93
CA GLY A 23 -3.69 11.86 -21.88
C GLY A 23 -4.26 11.46 -23.25
N LYS A 24 -3.45 11.50 -24.32
CA LYS A 24 -3.87 11.06 -25.66
C LYS A 24 -4.07 9.55 -25.74
N ILE A 25 -3.37 8.78 -24.90
CA ILE A 25 -3.52 7.33 -24.79
C ILE A 25 -4.09 6.99 -23.42
N SER A 26 -5.11 6.14 -23.38
CA SER A 26 -5.66 5.59 -22.14
C SER A 26 -5.64 4.06 -22.16
N SER A 27 -5.61 3.44 -20.98
CA SER A 27 -5.59 1.97 -20.81
C SER A 27 -6.83 1.23 -21.30
N ARG A 28 -7.80 1.94 -21.90
CA ARG A 28 -9.06 1.42 -22.44
C ARG A 28 -9.16 1.51 -23.97
N ALA A 29 -8.09 1.90 -24.66
CA ALA A 29 -8.09 1.99 -26.12
C ALA A 29 -8.40 0.62 -26.76
N TYR A 30 -9.28 0.62 -27.78
CA TYR A 30 -9.59 -0.60 -28.53
C TYR A 30 -8.39 -1.01 -29.37
N THR A 31 -8.32 -2.29 -29.78
CA THR A 31 -7.17 -2.83 -30.53
C THR A 31 -6.88 -2.08 -31.82
N ASP A 32 -7.91 -1.59 -32.50
CA ASP A 32 -7.76 -0.81 -33.74
C ASP A 32 -7.13 0.57 -33.48
N ASP A 33 -7.53 1.25 -32.39
CA ASP A 33 -6.99 2.55 -31.98
C ASP A 33 -5.50 2.46 -31.63
N VAL A 34 -5.07 1.34 -31.03
CA VAL A 34 -3.66 1.09 -30.70
C VAL A 34 -2.81 0.94 -31.97
N ILE A 35 -3.36 0.29 -33.00
CA ILE A 35 -2.67 0.09 -34.28
C ILE A 35 -2.58 1.42 -35.05
N GLU A 36 -3.63 2.22 -35.02
CA GLU A 36 -3.64 3.55 -35.63
C GLU A 36 -2.63 4.48 -34.93
N TYR A 37 -2.67 4.53 -33.60
CA TYR A 37 -1.71 5.30 -32.82
C TYR A 37 -0.26 4.87 -33.08
N ALA A 38 0.02 3.56 -33.16
CA ALA A 38 1.37 3.07 -33.43
C ALA A 38 1.89 3.54 -34.81
N LYS A 39 1.02 3.67 -35.81
CA LYS A 39 1.39 4.21 -37.13
C LYS A 39 1.65 5.71 -37.08
N ASP A 40 0.80 6.45 -36.39
CA ASP A 40 0.92 7.90 -36.22
C ASP A 40 2.17 8.27 -35.41
N LEU A 41 2.52 7.48 -34.41
CA LEU A 41 3.73 7.66 -33.60
C LEU A 41 4.99 7.54 -34.46
N VAL A 42 5.08 6.50 -35.31
CA VAL A 42 6.21 6.33 -36.23
C VAL A 42 6.29 7.47 -37.25
N ALA A 43 5.14 7.90 -37.78
CA ALA A 43 5.08 8.99 -38.75
C ALA A 43 5.46 10.36 -38.15
N SER A 44 5.07 10.62 -36.89
CA SER A 44 5.32 11.89 -36.20
C SER A 44 6.76 12.09 -35.76
N VAL A 45 7.44 11.01 -35.38
CA VAL A 45 8.86 11.05 -34.94
C VAL A 45 9.82 11.00 -36.14
N GLY A 46 9.36 10.60 -37.33
CA GLY A 46 10.18 10.60 -38.55
C GLY A 46 11.24 9.51 -38.57
N VAL A 47 10.97 8.39 -37.92
CA VAL A 47 11.89 7.26 -37.78
C VAL A 47 12.07 6.52 -39.10
N GLY A 48 13.30 6.13 -39.43
CA GLY A 48 13.63 5.33 -40.62
C GLY A 48 13.12 3.88 -40.55
N ASP A 49 13.06 3.22 -41.72
CA ASP A 49 12.71 1.79 -41.84
C ASP A 49 13.92 0.85 -41.71
N ASP A 50 15.07 1.38 -41.26
CA ASP A 50 16.31 0.64 -41.15
C ASP A 50 16.32 -0.26 -39.91
N PHE A 51 16.52 -1.56 -40.14
CA PHE A 51 16.61 -2.56 -39.08
C PHE A 51 18.07 -2.76 -38.66
N CYS A 52 18.32 -2.81 -37.35
CA CYS A 52 19.63 -3.14 -36.79
C CYS A 52 19.66 -4.55 -36.20
N ASP A 53 20.87 -5.01 -35.85
CA ASP A 53 21.06 -6.25 -35.11
C ASP A 53 20.31 -6.22 -33.77
N LYS A 54 19.77 -7.38 -33.37
CA LYS A 54 18.95 -7.52 -32.17
C LYS A 54 19.80 -7.28 -30.92
N TYR A 55 19.33 -6.39 -30.05
CA TYR A 55 19.89 -6.19 -28.71
C TYR A 55 18.83 -6.39 -27.63
N ASP A 56 19.28 -6.53 -26.38
CA ASP A 56 18.40 -6.71 -25.23
C ASP A 56 17.62 -5.41 -24.96
N LEU A 57 16.40 -5.55 -24.46
CA LEU A 57 15.55 -4.42 -24.13
C LEU A 57 16.10 -3.66 -22.90
N ALA A 58 16.77 -4.35 -21.97
CA ALA A 58 17.39 -3.71 -20.81
C ALA A 58 18.45 -2.68 -21.24
N ASP A 59 19.32 -3.05 -22.19
CA ASP A 59 20.36 -2.17 -22.75
C ASP A 59 19.78 -0.94 -23.48
N ALA A 60 18.50 -0.99 -23.86
CA ALA A 60 17.79 0.12 -24.50
C ALA A 60 17.27 1.14 -23.49
N PHE A 61 16.99 0.72 -22.25
CA PHE A 61 16.43 1.59 -21.20
C PHE A 61 17.52 2.34 -20.44
N ASP A 62 18.68 1.73 -20.21
CA ASP A 62 19.80 2.36 -19.50
C ASP A 62 20.26 3.65 -20.22
N GLU A 63 20.30 3.68 -21.56
CA GLU A 63 20.63 4.89 -22.33
C GLU A 63 19.53 5.97 -22.32
N VAL A 64 18.28 5.59 -22.07
CA VAL A 64 17.19 6.57 -21.93
C VAL A 64 17.23 7.23 -20.55
N GLU A 65 17.63 6.49 -19.51
CA GLU A 65 17.81 7.05 -18.15
C GLU A 65 18.98 8.02 -18.06
N GLU A 66 20.09 7.76 -18.78
CA GLU A 66 21.28 8.64 -18.74
C GLU A 66 21.00 10.04 -19.33
N ASP A 67 20.26 10.16 -20.43
CA ASP A 67 20.01 11.45 -21.10
C ASP A 67 18.84 12.27 -20.51
N VAL A 68 17.97 11.68 -19.69
CA VAL A 68 16.90 12.43 -18.99
C VAL A 68 17.47 13.16 -17.75
N SER A 69 18.72 12.87 -17.37
CA SER A 69 19.37 13.48 -16.21
C SER A 69 20.12 14.80 -16.50
N GLU A 70 20.27 15.20 -17.77
CA GLU A 70 21.12 16.35 -18.16
C GLU A 70 20.36 17.55 -18.79
N GLU A 71 19.05 17.47 -19.03
CA GLU A 71 18.25 18.60 -19.57
C GLU A 71 17.08 18.99 -18.67
N GLU A 72 17.36 19.51 -17.47
CA GLU A 72 16.42 20.37 -16.73
C GLU A 72 17.18 21.57 -16.13
N GLU A 73 17.51 22.56 -16.96
CA GLU A 73 17.75 23.93 -16.50
C GLU A 73 16.79 24.90 -17.18
N SER A 74 16.18 25.72 -16.32
CA SER A 74 15.34 26.89 -16.58
C SER A 74 14.01 26.64 -17.26
N ASP A 75 12.96 26.52 -16.44
CA ASP A 75 11.74 27.28 -16.68
C ASP A 75 11.24 27.85 -15.35
N GLU A 76 10.72 29.07 -15.47
CA GLU A 76 10.45 30.04 -14.43
C GLU A 76 9.48 29.52 -13.37
N ASP A 77 9.74 29.90 -12.11
CA ASP A 77 8.84 29.74 -10.96
C ASP A 77 7.48 30.41 -11.22
N GLU A 78 6.58 29.74 -11.92
CA GLU A 78 5.15 29.91 -11.69
C GLU A 78 4.82 29.16 -10.41
N GLU A 79 4.62 29.90 -9.31
CA GLU A 79 3.98 29.40 -8.10
C GLU A 79 2.57 28.90 -8.46
N SER A 80 2.49 27.67 -8.99
CA SER A 80 1.24 26.94 -9.03
C SER A 80 0.92 26.59 -7.58
N ASP A 81 -0.17 27.18 -7.08
CA ASP A 81 -0.90 26.77 -5.89
C ASP A 81 -1.41 25.33 -6.11
N ASP A 82 -0.48 24.39 -6.19
CA ASP A 82 -0.73 22.96 -6.30
C ASP A 82 -1.17 22.51 -4.92
N ASN A 83 -2.46 22.69 -4.70
CA ASN A 83 -3.23 22.05 -3.67
C ASN A 83 -3.16 20.53 -3.93
N GLU A 84 -2.01 19.91 -3.58
CA GLU A 84 -1.73 18.50 -3.71
C GLU A 84 -2.84 17.75 -2.96
N ARG A 85 -3.83 17.27 -3.70
CA ARG A 85 -4.93 16.50 -3.13
C ARG A 85 -4.34 15.21 -2.59
N ILE A 86 -4.25 15.10 -1.27
CA ILE A 86 -3.86 13.89 -0.56
C ILE A 86 -4.73 12.74 -1.08
N ARG A 87 -4.10 11.81 -1.82
CA ARG A 87 -4.81 10.67 -2.39
C ARG A 87 -5.17 9.70 -1.26
N PRO A 88 -6.44 9.25 -1.19
CA PRO A 88 -6.85 8.33 -0.14
C PRO A 88 -6.15 6.98 -0.30
N ARG A 89 -5.68 6.43 0.81
CA ARG A 89 -5.03 5.13 0.86
C ARG A 89 -6.02 4.02 0.44
N THR A 90 -5.60 3.14 -0.46
CA THR A 90 -6.45 2.09 -1.02
C THR A 90 -6.38 0.76 -0.27
N MET A 91 -5.31 0.52 0.49
CA MET A 91 -5.06 -0.72 1.25
C MET A 91 -4.36 -0.40 2.57
N ILE A 92 -4.46 -1.28 3.58
CA ILE A 92 -3.78 -1.08 4.87
C ILE A 92 -2.26 -1.12 4.74
N GLY A 93 -1.71 -1.80 3.73
CA GLY A 93 -0.26 -1.97 3.59
C GLY A 93 0.35 -2.93 4.61
N ARG A 94 1.45 -3.56 4.25
CA ARG A 94 2.12 -4.57 5.09
C ARG A 94 3.18 -3.89 5.95
N ASN A 95 3.18 -4.19 7.26
CA ASN A 95 4.23 -3.77 8.17
C ASN A 95 5.17 -4.95 8.45
N ALA A 96 6.40 -4.88 7.93
CA ALA A 96 7.37 -5.98 8.02
C ALA A 96 7.68 -6.41 9.46
N ASP A 97 7.71 -5.47 10.41
CA ASP A 97 7.99 -5.77 11.82
C ASP A 97 6.83 -6.56 12.46
N VAL A 98 5.59 -6.19 12.15
CA VAL A 98 4.40 -6.92 12.62
C VAL A 98 4.34 -8.31 12.01
N GLU A 99 4.63 -8.44 10.70
CA GLU A 99 4.65 -9.74 10.03
C GLU A 99 5.70 -10.67 10.61
N HIS A 100 6.92 -10.16 10.79
CA HIS A 100 7.98 -10.92 11.41
C HIS A 100 7.60 -11.39 12.83
N ALA A 101 7.03 -10.49 13.64
CA ALA A 101 6.58 -10.85 14.99
C ALA A 101 5.46 -11.90 14.99
N LEU A 102 4.51 -11.80 14.05
CA LEU A 102 3.43 -12.79 13.89
C LEU A 102 3.95 -14.19 13.50
N VAL A 103 4.99 -14.26 12.67
CA VAL A 103 5.64 -15.53 12.33
C VAL A 103 6.24 -16.19 13.57
N GLN A 104 6.82 -15.40 14.49
CA GLN A 104 7.41 -15.92 15.74
C GLN A 104 6.36 -16.50 16.70
N VAL A 105 5.11 -16.03 16.63
CA VAL A 105 3.99 -16.60 17.41
C VAL A 105 3.66 -18.04 16.97
N LYS A 106 4.10 -18.46 15.77
CA LYS A 106 3.87 -19.80 15.18
C LYS A 106 2.38 -20.14 15.03
N ASN A 107 1.55 -19.13 14.75
CA ASN A 107 0.13 -19.31 14.45
C ASN A 107 -0.17 -18.92 13.00
N GLN A 108 -0.11 -19.91 12.11
CA GLN A 108 -0.34 -19.73 10.67
C GLN A 108 -1.68 -19.05 10.34
N LYS A 109 -2.72 -19.28 11.14
CA LYS A 109 -4.04 -18.66 10.90
C LYS A 109 -4.00 -17.16 11.16
N LEU A 110 -3.27 -16.73 12.18
CA LEU A 110 -3.15 -15.33 12.55
C LEU A 110 -2.30 -14.58 11.52
N GLU A 111 -1.19 -15.19 11.09
CA GLU A 111 -0.34 -14.68 10.00
C GLU A 111 -1.14 -14.52 8.70
N ALA A 112 -1.82 -15.58 8.25
CA ALA A 112 -2.61 -15.54 7.02
C ALA A 112 -3.77 -14.55 7.08
N LEU A 113 -4.41 -14.41 8.25
CA LEU A 113 -5.48 -13.42 8.44
C LEU A 113 -4.94 -11.99 8.34
N TYR A 114 -3.81 -11.69 8.99
CA TYR A 114 -3.18 -10.38 8.90
C TYR A 114 -2.79 -10.03 7.46
N ALA A 115 -2.10 -10.95 6.76
CA ALA A 115 -1.72 -10.75 5.36
C ALA A 115 -2.95 -10.50 4.48
N SER A 116 -4.02 -11.31 4.65
CA SER A 116 -5.27 -11.12 3.92
C SER A 116 -5.91 -9.75 4.18
N CYS A 117 -5.88 -9.26 5.43
CA CYS A 117 -6.39 -7.92 5.74
C CYS A 117 -5.56 -6.79 5.10
N CYS A 118 -4.26 -7.00 4.91
CA CYS A 118 -3.36 -6.02 4.30
C CYS A 118 -3.50 -5.94 2.77
N ASP A 119 -3.84 -7.06 2.12
CA ASP A 119 -3.94 -7.17 0.66
C ASP A 119 -5.33 -6.75 0.11
N LEU A 120 -6.32 -6.57 0.98
CA LEU A 120 -7.68 -6.20 0.58
C LEU A 120 -7.86 -4.68 0.38
N SER A 121 -8.63 -4.33 -0.65
CA SER A 121 -9.02 -2.94 -0.94
C SER A 121 -9.90 -2.37 0.18
N LEU A 122 -9.44 -1.31 0.84
CA LEU A 122 -10.19 -0.58 1.88
C LEU A 122 -11.53 -0.05 1.36
N SER A 123 -11.53 0.57 0.18
CA SER A 123 -12.74 1.14 -0.42
C SER A 123 -13.86 0.12 -0.68
N ARG A 124 -13.53 -1.17 -0.83
CA ARG A 124 -14.49 -2.25 -1.14
C ARG A 124 -14.78 -3.14 0.06
N HIS A 125 -13.82 -3.29 0.97
CA HIS A 125 -13.84 -4.32 2.00
C HIS A 125 -13.61 -3.76 3.41
N THR A 126 -13.77 -2.45 3.66
CA THR A 126 -13.60 -1.86 5.01
C THR A 126 -14.34 -2.65 6.11
N PRO A 127 -15.62 -3.04 5.98
CA PRO A 127 -16.29 -3.81 7.03
C PRO A 127 -15.60 -5.15 7.32
N LEU A 128 -15.17 -5.86 6.26
CA LEU A 128 -14.49 -7.14 6.38
C LEU A 128 -13.11 -6.98 7.03
N ILE A 129 -12.33 -5.99 6.59
CA ILE A 129 -11.00 -5.69 7.13
C ILE A 129 -11.13 -5.29 8.61
N THR A 130 -12.13 -4.48 8.96
CA THR A 130 -12.41 -4.07 10.35
C THR A 130 -12.68 -5.29 11.25
N VAL A 131 -13.53 -6.22 10.80
CA VAL A 131 -13.81 -7.46 11.53
C VAL A 131 -12.56 -8.35 11.60
N GLY A 132 -11.74 -8.37 10.55
CA GLY A 132 -10.46 -9.08 10.51
C GLY A 132 -9.49 -8.59 11.59
N PHE A 133 -9.22 -7.28 11.63
CA PHE A 133 -8.36 -6.69 12.67
C PHE A 133 -8.91 -6.86 14.07
N TRP A 134 -10.23 -6.69 14.27
CA TRP A 134 -10.84 -6.99 15.56
C TRP A 134 -10.65 -8.47 15.95
N SER A 135 -10.79 -9.41 15.01
CA SER A 135 -10.57 -10.84 15.28
C SER A 135 -9.11 -11.15 15.64
N ILE A 136 -8.15 -10.46 15.01
CA ILE A 136 -6.72 -10.53 15.36
C ILE A 136 -6.51 -10.06 16.81
N LEU A 137 -7.11 -8.94 17.20
CA LEU A 137 -7.00 -8.42 18.57
C LEU A 137 -7.58 -9.39 19.62
N GLU A 138 -8.74 -9.99 19.36
CA GLU A 138 -9.34 -10.99 20.25
C GLU A 138 -8.48 -12.26 20.35
N ALA A 139 -7.94 -12.72 19.21
CA ALA A 139 -7.05 -13.88 19.18
C ALA A 139 -5.75 -13.63 19.95
N LEU A 140 -5.13 -12.45 19.77
CA LEU A 140 -3.94 -12.04 20.52
C LEU A 140 -4.21 -11.92 22.01
N ALA A 141 -5.37 -11.39 22.42
CA ALA A 141 -5.75 -11.34 23.84
C ALA A 141 -5.87 -12.74 24.43
N SER A 142 -6.54 -13.65 23.73
CA SER A 142 -6.69 -15.04 24.18
C SER A 142 -5.34 -15.76 24.28
N LEU A 143 -4.47 -15.59 23.27
CA LEU A 143 -3.13 -16.19 23.26
C LEU A 143 -2.24 -15.62 24.38
N HIS A 144 -2.20 -14.30 24.52
CA HIS A 144 -1.38 -13.64 25.53
C HIS A 144 -1.87 -13.93 26.97
N ALA A 145 -3.18 -14.09 27.16
CA ALA A 145 -3.77 -14.46 28.43
C ALA A 145 -3.67 -15.95 28.78
N ARG A 146 -3.39 -16.82 27.80
CA ARG A 146 -3.51 -18.28 27.91
C ARG A 146 -4.90 -18.72 28.36
N GLY A 147 -5.94 -18.08 27.81
CA GLY A 147 -7.33 -18.32 28.19
C GLY A 147 -8.31 -17.59 27.29
N ASP A 148 -9.58 -17.58 27.66
CA ASP A 148 -10.66 -16.97 26.87
C ASP A 148 -10.84 -15.47 27.23
N ALA A 149 -9.73 -14.74 27.21
CA ALA A 149 -9.72 -13.33 27.57
C ALA A 149 -10.18 -12.46 26.39
N LYS A 150 -11.21 -11.66 26.61
CA LYS A 150 -11.66 -10.66 25.64
C LYS A 150 -10.71 -9.50 25.58
N PHE A 151 -10.49 -8.97 24.39
CA PHE A 151 -9.54 -7.89 24.16
C PHE A 151 -9.79 -6.67 25.07
N GLN A 152 -11.02 -6.15 25.08
CA GLN A 152 -11.37 -4.93 25.82
C GLN A 152 -11.16 -5.05 27.34
N ASP A 153 -11.37 -6.24 27.88
CA ASP A 153 -11.23 -6.50 29.31
C ASP A 153 -9.77 -6.77 29.69
N TYR A 154 -9.00 -7.32 28.75
CA TYR A 154 -7.65 -7.81 29.01
C TYR A 154 -6.57 -6.75 28.81
N PHE A 155 -6.55 -6.11 27.64
CA PHE A 155 -5.62 -5.03 27.36
C PHE A 155 -6.26 -3.73 27.83
N GLY A 156 -5.78 -3.21 28.96
CA GLY A 156 -6.08 -1.87 29.45
C GLY A 156 -4.85 -0.97 29.40
N LYS A 157 -5.01 0.31 29.77
CA LYS A 157 -3.90 1.28 29.77
C LYS A 157 -2.69 0.84 30.61
N ASP A 158 -2.90 0.17 31.73
CA ASP A 158 -1.79 -0.33 32.56
C ASP A 158 -0.99 -1.43 31.87
N ARG A 159 -1.65 -2.27 31.06
CA ARG A 159 -0.97 -3.32 30.29
C ARG A 159 -0.19 -2.75 29.10
N LEU A 160 -0.66 -1.63 28.52
CA LEU A 160 0.16 -0.90 27.54
C LEU A 160 1.48 -0.42 28.18
N ARG A 161 1.46 0.04 29.44
CA ARG A 161 2.71 0.40 30.13
C ARG A 161 3.65 -0.79 30.30
N SER A 162 3.13 -1.98 30.65
CA SER A 162 3.97 -3.17 30.77
C SER A 162 4.57 -3.63 29.43
N LEU A 163 3.92 -3.28 28.32
CA LEU A 163 4.40 -3.56 26.95
C LEU A 163 5.42 -2.51 26.44
N GLY A 164 5.80 -1.53 27.26
CA GLY A 164 6.81 -0.53 26.90
C GLY A 164 6.28 0.84 26.49
N PHE A 165 4.95 1.05 26.47
CA PHE A 165 4.34 2.35 26.14
C PHE A 165 4.36 3.29 27.35
N THR A 166 5.55 3.85 27.64
CA THR A 166 5.76 4.71 28.81
C THR A 166 5.27 6.13 28.59
N ASP A 167 5.36 6.65 27.36
CA ASP A 167 4.84 7.98 27.05
C ASP A 167 3.32 8.03 27.23
N LYS A 168 2.82 9.12 27.81
CA LYS A 168 1.39 9.22 28.10
C LYS A 168 0.57 9.43 26.84
N ARG A 169 1.03 10.27 25.93
CA ARG A 169 0.30 10.66 24.72
C ARG A 169 0.25 9.50 23.74
N GLU A 170 1.40 8.90 23.46
CA GLU A 170 1.50 7.68 22.64
C GLU A 170 0.57 6.58 23.14
N ARG A 171 0.57 6.31 24.46
CA ARG A 171 -0.32 5.31 25.04
C ARG A 171 -1.79 5.67 24.87
N ASP A 172 -2.15 6.94 25.00
CA ASP A 172 -3.53 7.39 24.84
C ASP A 172 -3.98 7.25 23.37
N ASP A 173 -3.11 7.58 22.42
CA ASP A 173 -3.35 7.42 20.97
C ASP A 173 -3.52 5.95 20.58
N VAL A 174 -2.60 5.08 21.03
CA VAL A 174 -2.69 3.62 20.82
C VAL A 174 -3.96 3.05 21.47
N TRP A 175 -4.28 3.49 22.68
CA TRP A 175 -5.48 3.04 23.38
C TRP A 175 -6.76 3.42 22.62
N GLU A 176 -6.83 4.64 22.11
CA GLU A 176 -7.99 5.10 21.36
C GLU A 176 -8.16 4.33 20.05
N ALA A 177 -7.08 4.12 19.30
CA ALA A 177 -7.10 3.32 18.07
C ALA A 177 -7.55 1.86 18.33
N LEU A 178 -7.03 1.24 19.40
CA LEU A 178 -7.46 -0.10 19.83
C LEU A 178 -8.96 -0.16 20.17
N GLN A 179 -9.46 0.84 20.90
CA GLN A 179 -10.89 0.93 21.23
C GLN A 179 -11.76 1.16 20.01
N ASN A 180 -11.29 1.98 19.06
CA ASN A 180 -11.98 2.21 17.80
C ASN A 180 -12.13 0.91 17.02
N ILE A 181 -11.03 0.20 16.75
CA ILE A 181 -11.06 -1.07 16.01
C ILE A 181 -11.95 -2.09 16.73
N SER A 182 -11.79 -2.25 18.05
CA SER A 182 -12.56 -3.24 18.82
C SER A 182 -14.06 -2.96 18.79
N ARG A 183 -14.47 -1.71 19.10
CA ARG A 183 -15.88 -1.32 19.09
C ARG A 183 -16.49 -1.40 17.71
N LYS A 184 -15.79 -0.90 16.68
CA LYS A 184 -16.26 -0.90 15.28
C LYS A 184 -16.35 -2.32 14.72
N GLY A 185 -15.38 -3.19 15.03
CA GLY A 185 -15.40 -4.60 14.61
C GLY A 185 -16.55 -5.36 15.25
N ASN A 186 -16.74 -5.23 16.57
CA ASN A 186 -17.87 -5.83 17.26
C ASN A 186 -19.23 -5.33 16.72
N ALA A 187 -19.36 -4.01 16.50
CA ALA A 187 -20.57 -3.43 15.91
C ALA A 187 -20.83 -3.95 14.49
N THR A 188 -19.78 -4.03 13.65
CA THR A 188 -19.88 -4.54 12.27
C THR A 188 -20.29 -6.01 12.22
N LYS A 189 -19.79 -6.82 13.16
CA LYS A 189 -20.17 -8.24 13.26
C LYS A 189 -21.64 -8.43 13.66
N HIS A 190 -22.14 -7.66 14.61
CA HIS A 190 -23.44 -7.93 15.26
C HIS A 190 -24.59 -7.07 14.75
N SER A 191 -24.29 -5.89 14.19
CA SER A 191 -25.32 -4.95 13.76
C SER A 191 -25.48 -4.98 12.24
N PRO A 192 -26.71 -5.13 11.73
CA PRO A 192 -26.99 -5.01 10.30
C PRO A 192 -26.87 -3.57 9.78
N ARG A 193 -26.74 -2.56 10.66
CA ARG A 193 -26.77 -1.13 10.30
C ARG A 193 -25.56 -0.33 10.79
N ALA A 194 -24.79 -0.84 11.75
CA ALA A 194 -23.66 -0.14 12.36
C ALA A 194 -22.31 -0.71 11.87
N ALA A 195 -22.25 -1.12 10.60
CA ALA A 195 -21.01 -1.56 9.98
C ALA A 195 -20.06 -0.36 9.76
N HIS A 196 -18.76 -0.63 9.87
CA HIS A 196 -17.73 0.37 9.65
C HIS A 196 -17.37 0.47 8.17
N PHE A 197 -17.45 1.68 7.61
CA PHE A 197 -17.17 1.95 6.19
C PHE A 197 -16.07 3.01 5.97
N ASP A 198 -15.47 3.52 7.03
CA ASP A 198 -14.39 4.50 6.93
C ASP A 198 -13.02 3.81 6.88
N GLY A 199 -12.59 3.46 5.66
CA GLY A 199 -11.33 2.77 5.43
C GLY A 199 -10.10 3.63 5.74
N SER A 200 -10.18 4.95 5.55
CA SER A 200 -9.07 5.86 5.81
C SER A 200 -8.75 5.92 7.30
N GLN A 201 -9.78 6.09 8.14
CA GLN A 201 -9.57 6.07 9.59
C GLN A 201 -9.12 4.69 10.07
N LEU A 202 -9.64 3.60 9.50
CA LEU A 202 -9.17 2.25 9.84
C LEU A 202 -7.68 2.08 9.53
N ALA A 203 -7.19 2.58 8.40
CA ALA A 203 -5.77 2.52 8.07
C ALA A 203 -4.91 3.28 9.07
N ASN A 204 -5.32 4.50 9.43
CA ASN A 204 -4.63 5.28 10.45
C ASN A 204 -4.64 4.56 11.82
N ASP A 205 -5.80 4.03 12.23
CA ASP A 205 -5.94 3.27 13.47
C ASP A 205 -4.98 2.05 13.46
N VAL A 206 -4.86 1.33 12.33
CA VAL A 206 -3.93 0.19 12.20
C VAL A 206 -2.47 0.60 12.26
N ASP A 207 -2.08 1.67 11.58
CA ASP A 207 -0.70 2.18 11.63
C ASP A 207 -0.32 2.56 13.06
N VAL A 208 -1.23 3.21 13.80
CA VAL A 208 -1.03 3.59 15.21
C VAL A 208 -0.86 2.36 16.10
N ILE A 209 -1.60 1.27 15.88
CA ILE A 209 -1.50 0.07 16.73
C ILE A 209 -0.41 -0.92 16.28
N ALA A 210 0.27 -0.69 15.17
CA ALA A 210 1.31 -1.61 14.68
C ALA A 210 2.42 -1.90 15.73
N PRO A 211 2.96 -0.90 16.47
CA PRO A 211 3.92 -1.17 17.53
C PRO A 211 3.33 -2.04 18.66
N PHE A 212 2.04 -1.89 18.95
CA PHE A 212 1.35 -2.70 19.97
C PHE A 212 1.22 -4.15 19.51
N LEU A 213 0.80 -4.39 18.26
CA LEU A 213 0.69 -5.75 17.70
C LEU A 213 2.04 -6.48 17.79
N LYS A 214 3.12 -5.79 17.40
CA LYS A 214 4.48 -6.30 17.52
C LYS A 214 4.84 -6.65 18.96
N ALA A 215 4.67 -5.71 19.90
CA ALA A 215 5.02 -5.91 21.30
C ALA A 215 4.30 -7.10 21.93
N VAL A 216 3.00 -7.28 21.64
CA VAL A 216 2.23 -8.43 22.12
C VAL A 216 2.72 -9.74 21.51
N CYS A 217 3.02 -9.77 20.21
CA CYS A 217 3.54 -10.96 19.54
C CYS A 217 4.92 -11.36 20.09
N ASP A 218 5.81 -10.38 20.32
CA ASP A 218 7.12 -10.59 20.92
C ASP A 218 7.00 -11.17 22.35
N GLU A 219 6.08 -10.65 23.16
CA GLU A 219 5.84 -11.15 24.51
C GLU A 219 5.22 -12.56 24.52
N ILE A 220 4.32 -12.88 23.58
CA ILE A 220 3.80 -14.24 23.41
C ILE A 220 4.95 -15.20 23.06
N SER A 221 5.83 -14.81 22.15
CA SER A 221 6.89 -15.66 21.61
C SER A 221 8.04 -15.90 22.59
N THR A 222 8.26 -14.99 23.54
CA THR A 222 9.34 -15.08 24.54
C THR A 222 8.93 -15.79 25.82
N ARG A 223 7.63 -15.98 26.07
CA ARG A 223 7.12 -16.65 27.28
C ARG A 223 7.11 -18.17 27.10
N PRO A 224 7.81 -18.94 27.96
CA PRO A 224 7.92 -20.40 27.86
C PRO A 224 6.60 -21.14 28.09
#